data_AF-A0A3D4WA09-F1
#
_entry.id   AF-A0A3D4WA09-F1
#
_cell.length_a   1.000
_cell.length_b   1.000
_cell.length_c   1.000
_cell.angle_alpha   90.00
_cell.angle_beta   90.00
_cell.angle_gamma   90.00
#
_symmetry.space_group_name_H-M   'P 1'
#
loop_
_entity.id
_entity.type
_entity.pdbx_description
1 polymer ?
#
loop_
_entity_poly.entity_id
_entity_poly.type
_entity_poly.pdbx_seq_one_letter_code
_entity_poly.pdbx_strand_id
1 'polypeptide(L)'
;MNAGVQFIIRLNFLKFICLSPDLQTNFVLKHQHMSVVTSRTGTENGRIIINHEKCNLCGLCVKVCKDFSLFIEDKTLKVSDRPLFGCIGCGQCVAVCPRDAIMVEGRTLSPGDFEPLKADHLPDYTSLYQLMLNRRSIRDFRDKPVPREITEQILAMAVTAPMGLPPSDVGVMVLEGKEKVRAFSFDFIDMLQRAKWMASPLALNLMRPFIGK
;
A
#
# COMPACT_ATOMS: atom_id res chain seq x y z
N MET A 1 19.50 -31.40 -6.35
CA MET A 1 20.03 -30.54 -7.41
C MET A 1 18.86 -29.91 -8.14
N ASN A 2 18.94 -28.59 -8.34
CA ASN A 2 18.20 -27.72 -9.26
C ASN A 2 17.56 -28.43 -10.45
N ALA A 3 16.53 -27.94 -11.12
CA ALA A 3 15.59 -26.83 -11.02
C ALA A 3 14.83 -26.93 -12.34
N GLY A 4 13.52 -26.64 -12.38
CA GLY A 4 12.85 -26.56 -13.67
C GLY A 4 11.37 -26.85 -13.61
N VAL A 5 10.57 -25.83 -13.32
CA VAL A 5 9.23 -25.76 -13.89
C VAL A 5 9.02 -24.33 -14.38
N GLN A 6 8.90 -24.23 -15.70
CA GLN A 6 8.62 -23.03 -16.46
C GLN A 6 7.12 -23.04 -16.81
N PHE A 7 6.49 -21.86 -16.71
CA PHE A 7 5.35 -21.38 -17.52
C PHE A 7 3.95 -22.03 -17.22
N ILE A 8 2.78 -21.37 -17.19
CA ILE A 8 2.22 -20.13 -17.75
C ILE A 8 0.99 -19.74 -16.89
N ILE A 9 0.85 -18.49 -16.45
CA ILE A 9 -0.49 -17.86 -16.31
C ILE A 9 -0.46 -16.54 -17.08
N ARG A 10 -1.24 -16.53 -18.16
CA ARG A 10 -1.44 -15.45 -19.12
C ARG A 10 -2.66 -14.66 -18.65
N LEU A 11 -2.47 -13.43 -18.17
CA LEU A 11 -3.55 -12.45 -18.08
C LEU A 11 -3.14 -11.20 -18.87
N ASN A 12 -3.57 -11.20 -20.13
CA ASN A 12 -3.62 -10.05 -21.01
C ASN A 12 -4.58 -9.02 -20.41
N PHE A 13 -4.08 -7.89 -19.91
CA PHE A 13 -4.82 -6.61 -19.92
C PHE A 13 -3.82 -5.44 -19.90
N LEU A 14 -2.93 -5.42 -20.89
CA LEU A 14 -2.27 -4.18 -21.31
C LEU A 14 -3.19 -3.49 -22.33
N LYS A 15 -4.11 -2.66 -21.83
CA LYS A 15 -4.60 -1.53 -22.64
C LYS A 15 -3.53 -0.45 -22.54
N PHE A 16 -2.53 -0.56 -23.41
CA PHE A 16 -1.62 0.53 -23.74
C PHE A 16 -2.49 1.76 -24.07
N ILE A 17 -2.41 2.78 -23.23
CA ILE A 17 -2.80 4.13 -23.63
C ILE A 17 -1.71 4.57 -24.64
N CYS A 18 -1.95 4.33 -25.92
CA CYS A 18 -1.24 5.00 -27.01
C CYS A 18 -1.66 6.48 -26.99
N LEU A 19 -1.00 7.27 -26.15
CA LEU A 19 -0.95 8.72 -26.34
C LEU A 19 0.09 9.02 -27.42
N SER A 20 -0.23 9.96 -28.30
CA SER A 20 0.67 10.42 -29.36
C SER A 20 2.02 10.90 -28.77
N PRO A 21 3.15 10.73 -29.50
CA PRO A 21 4.48 11.12 -29.03
C PRO A 21 4.57 12.58 -28.57
N ASP A 22 3.79 13.47 -29.19
CA ASP A 22 3.75 14.91 -28.92
C ASP A 22 2.93 15.29 -27.67
N LEU A 23 1.99 14.44 -27.24
CA LEU A 23 1.24 14.65 -25.98
C LEU A 23 2.02 14.13 -24.77
N GLN A 24 2.85 13.09 -24.96
CA GLN A 24 3.75 12.60 -23.92
C GLN A 24 4.82 13.64 -23.57
N THR A 25 5.41 14.31 -24.56
CA THR A 25 6.42 15.34 -24.32
C THR A 25 5.84 16.57 -23.62
N ASN A 26 4.65 17.04 -24.01
CA ASN A 26 4.05 18.24 -23.38
C ASN A 26 3.43 18.00 -21.99
N PHE A 27 2.92 16.80 -21.69
CA PHE A 27 2.40 16.47 -20.36
C PHE A 27 3.54 16.23 -19.34
N VAL A 28 4.62 15.56 -19.78
CA VAL A 28 5.83 15.30 -18.98
C VAL A 28 6.58 16.60 -18.65
N LEU A 29 6.60 17.58 -19.56
CA LEU A 29 7.30 18.85 -19.33
C LEU A 29 6.54 19.79 -18.37
N LYS A 30 5.22 19.67 -18.24
CA LYS A 30 4.39 20.56 -17.40
C LYS A 30 4.13 20.04 -15.99
N HIS A 31 4.34 18.74 -15.75
CA HIS A 31 4.17 18.08 -14.46
C HIS A 31 5.49 17.43 -14.05
N GLN A 32 6.47 18.25 -13.66
CA GLN A 32 7.72 17.74 -13.10
C GLN A 32 7.41 16.86 -11.87
N HIS A 33 7.61 15.55 -12.03
CA HIS A 33 7.99 14.60 -10.99
C HIS A 33 7.12 14.60 -9.72
N MET A 34 5.80 14.59 -9.87
CA MET A 34 4.88 14.56 -8.72
C MET A 34 4.34 13.16 -8.45
N SER A 35 4.50 12.71 -7.20
CA SER A 35 3.84 11.53 -6.70
C SER A 35 2.33 11.77 -6.64
N VAL A 36 1.56 10.69 -6.62
CA VAL A 36 0.09 10.76 -6.58
C VAL A 36 -0.34 11.64 -5.39
N VAL A 37 -1.09 12.69 -5.70
CA VAL A 37 -1.56 13.70 -4.76
C VAL A 37 -2.58 13.08 -3.81
N THR A 38 -2.44 13.37 -2.51
CA THR A 38 -3.41 12.93 -1.49
C THR A 38 -3.92 14.07 -0.66
N SER A 39 -4.98 13.79 0.09
CA SER A 39 -5.52 14.72 1.08
C SER A 39 -4.54 15.02 2.22
N ARG A 40 -3.67 14.07 2.60
CA ARG A 40 -2.73 14.23 3.74
C ARG A 40 -1.36 14.76 3.37
N THR A 41 -0.83 14.36 2.22
CA THR A 41 0.56 14.63 1.81
C THR A 41 0.67 15.68 0.73
N GLY A 42 -0.46 16.14 0.19
CA GLY A 42 -0.50 17.10 -0.91
C GLY A 42 0.36 16.63 -2.09
N THR A 43 1.20 17.53 -2.60
CA THR A 43 2.09 17.31 -3.74
C THR A 43 3.51 16.90 -3.34
N GLU A 44 3.80 16.68 -2.06
CA GLU A 44 5.16 16.39 -1.60
C GLU A 44 5.57 14.94 -1.85
N ASN A 45 6.79 14.75 -2.36
CA ASN A 45 7.41 13.44 -2.51
C ASN A 45 8.06 12.98 -1.20
N GLY A 46 8.20 11.67 -1.02
CA GLY A 46 9.09 11.11 -0.01
C GLY A 46 10.54 11.49 -0.31
N ARG A 47 11.33 11.69 0.75
CA ARG A 47 12.76 11.99 0.66
C ARG A 47 13.55 10.75 1.01
N ILE A 48 14.58 10.46 0.24
CA ILE A 48 15.48 9.33 0.47
C ILE A 48 16.79 9.89 1.00
N ILE A 49 17.22 9.41 2.17
CA ILE A 49 18.47 9.80 2.82
C ILE A 49 19.41 8.60 2.76
N ILE A 50 20.64 8.82 2.29
CA ILE A 50 21.65 7.77 2.11
C ILE A 50 22.82 8.04 3.06
N ASN A 51 23.17 7.06 3.89
CA ASN A 51 24.41 7.05 4.65
C ASN A 51 25.51 6.38 3.81
N HIS A 52 26.38 7.20 3.23
CA HIS A 52 27.46 6.74 2.36
C HIS A 52 28.54 5.94 3.08
N GLU A 53 28.75 6.16 4.39
CA GLU A 53 29.76 5.42 5.17
C GLU A 53 29.34 3.96 5.40
N LYS A 54 28.04 3.71 5.54
CA LYS A 54 27.49 2.35 5.70
C LYS A 54 27.31 1.61 4.38
N CYS A 55 27.14 2.36 3.28
CA CYS A 55 26.82 1.82 1.97
C CYS A 55 28.00 1.04 1.36
N ASN A 56 27.75 -0.19 0.94
CA ASN A 56 28.72 -1.04 0.23
C ASN A 56 28.44 -1.20 -1.27
N LEU A 57 27.55 -0.36 -1.83
CA LEU A 57 27.18 -0.35 -3.26
C LEU A 57 26.65 -1.69 -3.80
N CYS A 58 25.96 -2.49 -2.98
CA CYS A 58 25.39 -3.77 -3.42
C CYS A 58 24.28 -3.66 -4.49
N GLY A 59 23.69 -2.47 -4.70
CA GLY A 59 22.71 -2.20 -5.75
C GLY A 59 21.30 -2.79 -5.55
N LEU A 60 21.03 -3.45 -4.43
CA LEU A 60 19.71 -4.05 -4.15
C LEU A 60 18.58 -3.01 -4.11
N CYS A 61 18.86 -1.83 -3.54
CA CYS A 61 17.91 -0.72 -3.49
C CYS A 61 17.53 -0.17 -4.88
N VAL A 62 18.47 -0.14 -5.81
CA VAL A 62 18.24 0.27 -7.21
C VAL A 62 17.35 -0.75 -7.92
N LYS A 63 17.60 -2.05 -7.71
CA LYS A 63 16.85 -3.15 -8.35
C LYS A 63 15.39 -3.22 -7.90
N VAL A 64 15.12 -2.95 -6.62
CA VAL A 64 13.76 -3.02 -6.06
C VAL A 64 12.94 -1.76 -6.37
N CYS A 65 13.58 -0.60 -6.52
CA CYS A 65 12.89 0.66 -6.78
C CYS A 65 12.24 0.66 -8.18
N LYS A 66 10.91 0.56 -8.24
CA LYS A 66 10.15 0.61 -9.51
C LYS A 66 9.86 2.02 -10.02
N ASP A 67 10.19 3.03 -9.22
CA ASP A 67 10.11 4.43 -9.59
C ASP A 67 11.43 4.96 -10.19
N PHE A 68 12.51 4.17 -10.13
CA PHE A 68 13.86 4.54 -10.58
C PHE A 68 14.42 5.80 -9.89
N SER A 69 13.98 6.06 -8.66
CA SER A 69 14.48 7.13 -7.79
C SER A 69 15.94 6.94 -7.35
N LEU A 70 16.53 5.74 -7.50
CA LEU A 70 17.89 5.43 -7.06
C LEU A 70 18.72 4.88 -8.22
N PHE A 71 19.96 5.32 -8.34
CA PHE A 71 20.92 4.84 -9.32
C PHE A 71 22.35 4.85 -8.77
N ILE A 72 23.26 4.11 -9.41
CA ILE A 72 24.69 4.12 -9.05
C ILE A 72 25.47 4.74 -10.20
N GLU A 73 26.26 5.75 -9.89
CA GLU A 73 27.14 6.45 -10.83
C GLU A 73 28.45 6.81 -10.09
N ASP A 74 29.59 6.72 -10.78
CA ASP A 74 30.91 7.01 -10.21
C ASP A 74 31.19 6.30 -8.88
N LYS A 75 30.82 5.02 -8.79
CA LYS A 75 30.92 4.20 -7.56
C LYS A 75 30.23 4.85 -6.35
N THR A 76 29.15 5.60 -6.58
CA THR A 76 28.36 6.24 -5.54
C THR A 76 26.88 6.01 -5.78
N LEU A 77 26.12 5.67 -4.74
CA LEU A 77 24.67 5.58 -4.81
C LEU A 77 24.08 7.01 -4.76
N LYS A 78 23.28 7.39 -5.76
CA LYS A 78 22.68 8.72 -5.86
C LYS A 78 21.15 8.63 -5.99
N VAL A 79 20.46 9.70 -5.61
CA VAL A 79 19.02 9.88 -5.81
C VAL A 79 18.81 10.61 -7.14
N SER A 80 17.88 10.11 -7.96
CA SER A 80 17.55 10.68 -9.27
C SER A 80 16.74 11.95 -9.13
N ASP A 81 17.13 13.01 -9.86
CA ASP A 81 16.34 14.23 -10.01
C ASP A 81 15.15 14.04 -10.98
N ARG A 82 15.12 12.91 -11.70
CA ARG A 82 14.10 12.58 -12.70
C ARG A 82 13.44 11.23 -12.44
N PRO A 83 12.78 11.04 -11.28
CA PRO A 83 11.99 9.84 -11.03
C PRO A 83 10.73 9.82 -11.91
N LEU A 84 10.16 8.63 -12.16
CA LEU A 84 8.95 8.49 -12.98
C LEU A 84 7.75 9.20 -12.35
N PHE A 85 7.47 8.83 -11.10
CA PHE A 85 6.39 9.39 -10.28
C PHE A 85 6.93 10.11 -9.05
N GLY A 86 8.21 9.97 -8.72
CA GLY A 86 8.76 10.47 -7.46
C GLY A 86 8.60 9.45 -6.35
N CYS A 87 9.47 9.55 -5.34
CA CYS A 87 9.46 8.60 -4.23
C CYS A 87 8.12 8.63 -3.50
N ILE A 88 7.41 7.51 -3.56
CA ILE A 88 6.08 7.31 -2.94
C ILE A 88 6.16 6.89 -1.47
N GLY A 89 7.37 6.77 -0.91
CA GLY A 89 7.55 6.35 0.48
C GLY A 89 7.31 4.86 0.75
N CYS A 90 7.46 3.98 -0.25
CA CYS A 90 7.11 2.55 -0.09
C CYS A 90 8.06 1.73 0.81
N GLY A 91 9.20 2.28 1.24
CA GLY A 91 10.12 1.62 2.16
C GLY A 91 10.90 0.41 1.62
N GLN A 92 10.66 -0.02 0.38
CA GLN A 92 11.30 -1.23 -0.18
C GLN A 92 12.83 -1.13 -0.19
N CYS A 93 13.38 0.06 -0.47
CA CYS A 93 14.83 0.29 -0.43
C CYS A 93 15.42 0.18 0.98
N VAL A 94 14.67 0.54 2.02
CA VAL A 94 15.05 0.40 3.43
C VAL A 94 15.07 -1.09 3.78
N ALA A 95 13.97 -1.80 3.49
CA ALA A 95 13.80 -3.21 3.84
C ALA A 95 14.84 -4.17 3.22
N VAL A 96 15.32 -3.88 2.00
CA VAL A 96 16.30 -4.74 1.31
C VAL A 96 17.76 -4.36 1.59
N CYS A 97 18.03 -3.26 2.31
CA CYS A 97 19.40 -2.80 2.54
C CYS A 97 20.07 -3.62 3.66
N PRO A 98 21.10 -4.45 3.37
CA PRO A 98 21.73 -5.29 4.40
C PRO A 98 22.64 -4.50 5.36
N ARG A 99 22.79 -3.18 5.17
CA ARG A 99 23.69 -2.31 5.93
C ARG A 99 22.95 -1.17 6.63
N ASP A 100 21.62 -1.13 6.53
CA ASP A 100 20.79 -0.03 7.06
C ASP A 100 21.31 1.35 6.64
N ALA A 101 21.70 1.45 5.36
CA ALA A 101 22.33 2.64 4.78
C ALA A 101 21.32 3.61 4.15
N ILE A 102 20.03 3.25 4.11
CA ILE A 102 18.97 4.02 3.46
C ILE A 102 17.87 4.30 4.46
N MET A 103 17.44 5.56 4.53
CA MET A 103 16.27 6.00 5.28
C MET A 103 15.31 6.72 4.33
N VAL A 104 14.02 6.70 4.68
CA VAL A 104 12.97 7.40 3.93
C VAL A 104 12.15 8.22 4.90
N GLU A 105 11.84 9.46 4.53
CA GLU A 105 11.02 10.38 5.33
C GLU A 105 10.04 11.17 4.44
N GLY A 106 9.12 11.89 5.06
CA GLY A 106 8.11 12.69 4.37
C GLY A 106 6.85 11.90 4.06
N ARG A 107 5.82 12.55 3.50
CA ARG A 107 4.51 11.92 3.25
C ARG A 107 3.92 11.24 4.50
N THR A 108 4.05 11.89 5.66
CA THR A 108 3.66 11.37 6.99
C THR A 108 4.45 10.13 7.46
N LEU A 109 5.55 9.80 6.79
CA LEU A 109 6.48 8.75 7.22
C LEU A 109 7.72 9.37 7.86
N SER A 110 8.19 8.70 8.89
CA SER A 110 9.44 8.94 9.58
C SER A 110 10.36 7.73 9.42
N PRO A 111 11.70 7.91 9.54
CA PRO A 111 12.62 6.78 9.51
C PRO A 111 12.34 5.73 10.60
N GLY A 112 11.69 6.12 11.70
CA GLY A 112 11.33 5.22 12.80
C GLY A 112 10.16 4.28 12.50
N ASP A 113 9.39 4.53 11.43
CA ASP A 113 8.26 3.67 11.04
C ASP A 113 8.72 2.35 10.38
N PHE A 114 10.01 2.23 10.06
CA PHE A 114 10.60 1.04 9.47
C PHE A 114 11.25 0.17 10.55
N GLU A 115 10.46 -0.75 11.12
CA GLU A 115 10.99 -1.73 12.07
C GLU A 115 11.67 -2.90 11.35
N PRO A 116 12.87 -3.32 11.78
CA PRO A 116 13.53 -4.49 11.20
C PRO A 116 12.81 -5.78 11.59
N LEU A 117 12.72 -6.71 10.63
CA LEU A 117 12.18 -8.04 10.88
C LEU A 117 13.07 -8.81 11.85
N LYS A 118 12.48 -9.30 12.94
CA LYS A 118 13.16 -10.19 13.89
C LYS A 118 12.98 -11.64 13.43
N ALA A 119 14.00 -12.19 12.76
CA ALA A 119 13.95 -13.53 12.16
C ALA A 119 13.52 -14.63 13.16
N ASP A 120 13.94 -14.51 14.43
CA ASP A 120 13.63 -15.49 15.49
C ASP A 120 12.13 -15.57 15.85
N HIS A 121 11.33 -14.59 15.41
CA HIS A 121 9.90 -14.50 15.72
C HIS A 121 9.00 -14.85 14.51
N LEU A 122 9.58 -15.31 13.39
CA LEU A 122 8.79 -15.68 12.23
C LEU A 122 8.01 -16.99 12.51
N PRO A 123 6.73 -17.07 12.13
CA PRO A 123 5.97 -18.30 12.32
C PRO A 123 6.56 -19.42 11.45
N ASP A 124 6.64 -20.62 12.01
CA ASP A 124 6.95 -21.81 11.23
C ASP A 124 5.77 -22.16 10.30
N TYR A 125 6.02 -23.09 9.36
CA TYR A 125 4.98 -23.53 8.43
C TYR A 125 3.72 -23.98 9.16
N THR A 126 3.87 -24.74 10.25
CA THR A 126 2.75 -25.29 11.01
C THR A 126 1.89 -24.19 11.61
N SER A 127 2.51 -23.23 12.31
CA SER A 127 1.81 -22.12 12.95
C SER A 127 1.10 -21.23 11.91
N LEU A 128 1.79 -20.92 10.81
CA LEU A 128 1.19 -20.12 9.73
C LEU A 128 0.02 -20.87 9.06
N TYR A 129 0.17 -22.17 8.79
CA TYR A 129 -0.88 -22.98 8.19
C TYR A 129 -2.14 -23.05 9.06
N GLN A 130 -1.97 -23.26 10.37
CA GLN A 130 -3.10 -23.27 11.32
C GLN A 130 -3.77 -21.90 11.42
N LEU A 131 -3.01 -20.81 11.39
CA LEU A 131 -3.57 -19.46 11.35
C LEU A 131 -4.43 -19.26 10.09
N MET A 132 -3.96 -19.71 8.94
CA MET A 132 -4.68 -19.58 7.67
C MET A 132 -5.99 -20.40 7.65
N LEU A 133 -5.99 -21.60 8.24
CA LEU A 133 -7.22 -22.40 8.41
C LEU A 133 -8.22 -21.74 9.36
N ASN A 134 -7.75 -21.14 10.45
CA ASN A 134 -8.58 -20.49 11.47
C ASN A 134 -9.09 -19.10 11.08
N ARG A 135 -8.61 -18.50 9.98
CA ARG A 135 -9.03 -17.17 9.48
C ARG A 135 -10.45 -17.16 8.90
N ARG A 136 -11.40 -17.83 9.55
CA ARG A 136 -12.83 -17.83 9.22
C ARG A 136 -13.52 -16.70 9.95
N SER A 137 -14.56 -16.14 9.32
CA SER A 137 -15.38 -15.12 9.95
C SER A 137 -16.13 -15.70 11.15
N ILE A 138 -15.96 -15.07 12.31
CA ILE A 138 -16.79 -15.32 13.49
C ILE A 138 -18.11 -14.57 13.31
N ARG A 139 -19.23 -15.29 13.40
CA ARG A 139 -20.58 -14.73 13.28
C ARG A 139 -21.30 -14.61 14.62
N ASP A 140 -20.89 -15.41 15.60
CA ASP A 140 -21.45 -15.43 16.95
C ASP A 140 -20.40 -14.93 17.95
N PHE A 141 -20.68 -13.79 18.56
CA PHE A 141 -19.78 -13.15 19.52
C PHE A 141 -20.24 -13.41 20.95
N ARG A 142 -19.28 -13.69 21.83
CA ARG A 142 -19.54 -13.81 23.28
C ARG A 142 -20.06 -12.50 23.85
N ASP A 143 -20.83 -12.58 24.94
CA ASP A 143 -21.25 -11.40 25.70
C ASP A 143 -20.16 -10.92 26.66
N LYS A 144 -19.03 -10.53 26.08
CA LYS A 144 -17.86 -10.02 26.81
C LYS A 144 -17.31 -8.79 26.07
N PRO A 145 -17.11 -7.65 26.76
CA PRO A 145 -16.48 -6.50 26.14
C PRO A 145 -15.02 -6.80 25.79
N VAL A 146 -14.53 -6.22 24.70
CA VAL A 146 -13.12 -6.31 24.30
C VAL A 146 -12.33 -5.28 25.11
N PRO A 147 -11.28 -5.68 25.85
CA PRO A 147 -10.41 -4.74 26.53
C PRO A 147 -9.76 -3.78 25.53
N ARG A 148 -9.67 -2.50 25.90
CA ARG A 148 -9.10 -1.46 25.04
C ARG A 148 -7.68 -1.78 24.56
N GLU A 149 -6.87 -2.38 25.43
CA GLU A 149 -5.51 -2.78 25.10
C GLU A 149 -5.43 -3.78 23.94
N ILE A 150 -6.38 -4.72 23.83
CA ILE A 150 -6.44 -5.65 22.70
C ILE A 150 -6.78 -4.90 21.41
N THR A 151 -7.68 -3.92 21.48
CA THR A 151 -8.01 -3.08 20.32
C THR A 151 -6.79 -2.27 19.86
N GLU A 152 -6.04 -1.69 20.80
CA GLU A 152 -4.81 -0.94 20.50
C GLU A 152 -3.74 -1.85 19.89
N GLN A 153 -3.57 -3.08 20.37
CA GLN A 153 -2.67 -4.08 19.76
C GLN A 153 -3.09 -4.42 18.32
N ILE A 154 -4.39 -4.59 18.06
CA ILE A 154 -4.90 -4.84 16.71
C ILE A 154 -4.59 -3.65 15.78
N LEU A 155 -4.81 -2.42 16.26
CA LEU A 155 -4.50 -1.22 15.48
C LEU A 155 -3.01 -1.10 15.20
N ALA A 156 -2.15 -1.32 16.20
CA ALA A 156 -0.70 -1.29 16.03
C ALA A 156 -0.23 -2.31 14.97
N MET A 157 -0.77 -3.53 14.98
CA MET A 157 -0.48 -4.51 13.93
C MET A 157 -1.04 -4.12 12.56
N ALA A 158 -2.23 -3.52 12.49
CA ALA A 158 -2.86 -3.15 11.23
C ALA A 158 -2.04 -2.10 10.45
N VAL A 159 -1.32 -1.22 11.16
CA VAL A 159 -0.45 -0.20 10.54
C VAL A 159 0.71 -0.84 9.77
N THR A 160 1.14 -2.05 10.11
CA THR A 160 2.24 -2.75 9.42
C THR A 160 1.78 -3.49 8.16
N ALA A 161 0.50 -3.44 7.80
CA ALA A 161 -0.03 -4.17 6.65
C ALA A 161 0.57 -3.64 5.32
N PRO A 162 0.93 -4.54 4.38
CA PRO A 162 1.52 -4.12 3.11
C PRO A 162 0.49 -3.35 2.27
N MET A 163 0.92 -2.23 1.68
CA MET A 163 0.10 -1.47 0.74
C MET A 163 0.43 -1.85 -0.71
N GLY A 164 -0.60 -2.12 -1.52
CA GLY A 164 -0.44 -2.52 -2.92
C GLY A 164 -0.13 -1.35 -3.86
N LEU A 165 -0.92 -0.28 -3.79
CA LEU A 165 -0.69 0.97 -4.52
C LEU A 165 -0.82 2.14 -3.53
N PRO A 166 0.27 2.85 -3.22
CA PRO A 166 0.16 4.09 -2.49
C PRO A 166 -0.34 5.19 -3.44
N PRO A 167 -0.93 6.25 -2.90
CA PRO A 167 -1.34 6.46 -1.52
C PRO A 167 -2.85 6.24 -1.33
N SER A 168 -3.22 5.40 -0.36
CA SER A 168 -4.60 5.30 0.13
C SER A 168 -4.64 5.86 1.55
N ASP A 169 -5.27 7.00 1.75
CA ASP A 169 -5.46 7.56 3.09
C ASP A 169 -6.52 6.73 3.84
N VAL A 170 -6.10 5.70 4.58
CA VAL A 170 -7.02 4.88 5.38
C VAL A 170 -7.27 5.54 6.74
N GLY A 171 -8.52 5.87 7.03
CA GLY A 171 -8.97 6.29 8.36
C GLY A 171 -9.56 5.09 9.12
N VAL A 172 -9.29 4.99 10.42
CA VAL A 172 -9.82 3.92 11.27
C VAL A 172 -10.69 4.53 12.36
N MET A 173 -11.92 4.03 12.48
CA MET A 173 -12.86 4.39 13.54
C MET A 173 -13.21 3.14 14.35
N VAL A 174 -13.04 3.22 15.68
CA VAL A 174 -13.37 2.13 16.61
C VAL A 174 -14.71 2.41 17.26
N LEU A 175 -15.66 1.49 17.09
CA LEU A 175 -16.95 1.53 17.77
C LEU A 175 -16.90 0.64 19.01
N GLU A 176 -16.83 1.28 20.18
CA GLU A 176 -16.73 0.57 21.45
C GLU A 176 -18.09 0.06 21.94
N GLY A 177 -18.21 -1.26 22.10
CA GLY A 177 -19.39 -1.89 22.70
C GLY A 177 -20.50 -2.26 21.71
N LYS A 178 -21.33 -3.22 22.11
CA LYS A 178 -22.39 -3.78 21.26
C LYS A 178 -23.46 -2.76 20.88
N GLU A 179 -23.75 -1.82 21.79
CA GLU A 179 -24.74 -0.77 21.57
C GLU A 179 -24.33 0.14 20.40
N LYS A 180 -23.11 0.70 20.42
CA LYS A 180 -22.60 1.55 19.34
C LYS A 180 -22.50 0.83 18.00
N VAL A 181 -22.07 -0.43 18.01
CA VAL A 181 -22.03 -1.27 16.79
C VAL A 181 -23.43 -1.50 16.21
N ARG A 182 -24.42 -1.76 17.07
CA ARG A 182 -25.82 -1.90 16.65
C ARG A 182 -26.40 -0.59 16.13
N ALA A 183 -26.15 0.53 16.83
CA ALA A 183 -26.58 1.85 16.39
C ALA A 183 -26.05 2.17 14.99
N PHE A 184 -24.75 1.98 14.76
CA PHE A 184 -24.15 2.16 13.44
C PHE A 184 -24.75 1.24 12.37
N SER A 185 -25.08 0.00 12.73
CA SER A 185 -25.74 -0.93 11.81
C SER A 185 -27.12 -0.41 11.37
N PHE A 186 -27.91 0.15 12.29
CA PHE A 186 -29.20 0.76 11.97
C PHE A 186 -29.05 2.04 11.14
N ASP A 187 -28.07 2.90 11.45
CA ASP A 187 -27.77 4.09 10.65
C ASP A 187 -27.39 3.72 9.22
N PHE A 188 -26.58 2.66 9.05
CA PHE A 188 -26.20 2.16 7.74
C PHE A 188 -27.40 1.56 6.97
N ILE A 189 -28.30 0.84 7.66
CA ILE A 189 -29.54 0.33 7.07
C ILE A 189 -30.43 1.49 6.59
N ASP A 190 -30.61 2.55 7.39
CA ASP A 190 -31.40 3.72 7.00
C ASP A 190 -30.78 4.42 5.79
N MET A 191 -29.45 4.59 5.77
CA MET A 191 -28.73 5.12 4.62
C MET A 191 -28.99 4.29 3.36
N LEU A 192 -28.91 2.95 3.45
CA LEU A 192 -29.19 2.06 2.32
C LEU A 192 -30.65 2.14 1.86
N GLN A 193 -31.61 2.29 2.78
CA GLN A 193 -33.03 2.44 2.43
C GLN A 193 -33.28 3.75 1.67
N ARG A 194 -32.68 4.86 2.09
CA ARG A 194 -32.73 6.14 1.37
C ARG A 194 -32.07 6.04 -0.02
N ALA A 195 -31.02 5.24 -0.13
CA ALA A 195 -30.28 4.96 -1.35
C ALA A 195 -30.96 3.93 -2.28
N LYS A 196 -32.06 3.29 -1.86
CA LYS A 196 -32.69 2.16 -2.58
C LYS A 196 -33.06 2.48 -4.03
N TRP A 197 -33.38 3.74 -4.34
CA TRP A 197 -33.71 4.16 -5.70
C TRP A 197 -32.55 3.97 -6.69
N MET A 198 -31.29 4.02 -6.23
CA MET A 198 -30.11 3.77 -7.07
C MET A 198 -30.03 2.31 -7.53
N ALA A 199 -30.63 1.38 -6.78
CA ALA A 199 -30.77 -0.02 -7.15
C ALA A 199 -32.09 -0.32 -7.89
N SER A 200 -32.87 0.71 -8.25
CA SER A 200 -34.13 0.51 -9.00
C SER A 200 -33.85 -0.01 -10.43
N PRO A 201 -34.79 -0.76 -11.04
CA PRO A 201 -34.62 -1.21 -12.43
C PRO A 201 -34.38 -0.07 -13.41
N LEU A 202 -34.98 1.10 -13.17
CA LEU A 202 -34.79 2.31 -13.98
C LEU A 202 -33.36 2.84 -13.84
N ALA A 203 -32.88 3.02 -12.61
CA ALA A 203 -31.52 3.50 -12.35
C ALA A 203 -30.48 2.50 -12.87
N LEU A 204 -30.68 1.20 -12.67
CA LEU A 204 -29.79 0.15 -13.16
C LEU A 204 -29.77 0.09 -14.69
N ASN A 205 -30.92 0.19 -15.37
CA ASN A 205 -30.96 0.23 -16.83
C ASN A 205 -30.31 1.51 -17.40
N LEU A 206 -30.45 2.64 -16.71
CA LEU A 206 -29.80 3.89 -17.08
C LEU A 206 -28.27 3.83 -16.88
N MET A 207 -27.80 3.17 -15.81
CA MET A 207 -26.37 3.01 -15.53
C MET A 207 -25.74 1.88 -16.36
N ARG A 208 -26.52 0.94 -16.88
CA ARG A 208 -26.08 -0.23 -17.66
C ARG A 208 -25.14 0.05 -18.83
N PRO A 209 -25.27 1.17 -19.58
CA PRO A 209 -24.33 1.53 -20.64
C PRO A 209 -22.97 2.03 -20.12
N PHE A 210 -22.92 2.52 -18.88
CA PHE A 210 -21.72 3.10 -18.23
C PHE A 210 -21.00 2.11 -17.32
N ILE A 211 -21.73 1.15 -16.75
CA ILE A 211 -21.17 -0.03 -16.09
C ILE A 211 -20.73 -0.97 -17.22
N GLY A 212 -19.51 -0.77 -17.71
CA GLY A 212 -18.96 -1.50 -18.84
C GLY A 212 -19.12 -3.02 -18.72
N LYS A 213 -19.20 -3.69 -19.89
CA LYS A 213 -19.09 -5.15 -20.01
C LYS A 213 -17.83 -5.68 -19.32
#